data_AF-M1PIY3-F1
#
_entry.id   AF-M1PIY3-F1
#
_cell.length_a   1.000
_cell.length_b   1.000
_cell.length_c   1.000
_cell.angle_alpha   90.00
_cell.angle_beta   90.00
_cell.angle_gamma   90.00
#
_symmetry.space_group_name_H-M   'P 1'
#
loop_
_entity.id
_entity.type
_entity.pdbx_description
1 polymer ?
#
loop_
_entity_poly.entity_id
_entity_poly.type
_entity_poly.pdbx_seq_one_letter_code
_entity_poly.pdbx_strand_id
1 'polypeptide(L)'
;ADLTIMEEGTELIHRIREGGKLPMITSCSPGWINYCEYFFPDMIENLSSCKSPHQMLGAVVKTYFAEKMKIDPANIYMVSVMPCVAKKYEKLRDGEDASGYPDVDAVITTRELARMLREANVDFANLKDEKFDELLGESTGAADIFGVTGGVMEAALRTVADILTGEDLKEINYCDVRGIAGIKEATVKIGDMELNVAVVNGTGNAKKLLETVRKGEKKLDFIEVMACPGGCII
;
A
#
# COMPACT_ATOMS: atom_id res chain seq x y z
N ALA A 1 3.08 -6.20 2.45
CA ALA A 1 3.00 -5.32 1.26
C ALA A 1 2.85 -6.16 0.00
N ASP A 2 3.58 -7.26 -0.13
CA ASP A 2 3.41 -8.22 -1.24
C ASP A 2 1.96 -8.69 -1.42
N LEU A 3 1.28 -9.07 -0.33
CA LEU A 3 -0.14 -9.43 -0.39
C LEU A 3 -1.02 -8.30 -0.96
N THR A 4 -0.75 -7.06 -0.60
CA THR A 4 -1.46 -5.89 -1.16
C THR A 4 -1.23 -5.78 -2.66
N ILE A 5 0.00 -6.00 -3.14
CA ILE A 5 0.28 -5.99 -4.58
C ILE A 5 -0.39 -7.14 -5.31
N MET A 6 -0.45 -8.33 -4.72
CA MET A 6 -1.15 -9.47 -5.32
C MET A 6 -2.62 -9.13 -5.54
N GLU A 7 -3.30 -8.59 -4.53
CA GLU A 7 -4.71 -8.21 -4.63
C GLU A 7 -4.91 -6.99 -5.54
N GLU A 8 -4.13 -5.92 -5.34
CA GLU A 8 -4.30 -4.65 -6.05
C GLU A 8 -3.89 -4.77 -7.53
N GLY A 9 -2.82 -5.51 -7.83
CA GLY A 9 -2.43 -5.83 -9.19
C GLY A 9 -3.47 -6.69 -9.91
N THR A 10 -4.04 -7.69 -9.24
CA THR A 10 -5.11 -8.52 -9.79
C THR A 10 -6.39 -7.69 -10.01
N GLU A 11 -6.74 -6.82 -9.07
CA GLU A 11 -7.87 -5.90 -9.19
C GLU A 11 -7.71 -4.96 -10.39
N LEU A 12 -6.51 -4.40 -10.60
CA LEU A 12 -6.21 -3.56 -11.75
C LEU A 12 -6.46 -4.32 -13.06
N ILE A 13 -5.91 -5.53 -13.17
CA ILE A 13 -6.08 -6.39 -14.36
C ILE A 13 -7.56 -6.67 -14.61
N HIS A 14 -8.31 -7.01 -13.56
CA HIS A 14 -9.75 -7.27 -13.66
C HIS A 14 -10.52 -6.03 -14.13
N ARG A 15 -10.29 -4.86 -13.52
CA ARG A 15 -10.93 -3.59 -13.93
C ARG A 15 -10.65 -3.24 -15.39
N ILE A 16 -9.45 -3.54 -15.90
CA ILE A 16 -9.08 -3.27 -17.29
C ILE A 16 -9.73 -4.27 -18.26
N ARG A 17 -9.72 -5.57 -17.94
CA ARG A 17 -10.17 -6.64 -18.86
C ARG A 17 -11.68 -6.83 -18.86
N GLU A 18 -12.30 -6.80 -17.69
CA GLU A 18 -13.72 -7.15 -17.51
C GLU A 18 -14.62 -5.91 -17.41
N GLY A 19 -14.03 -4.71 -17.34
CA GLY A 19 -14.74 -3.46 -17.27
C GLY A 19 -15.06 -3.06 -15.83
N GLY A 20 -14.17 -2.25 -15.25
CA GLY A 20 -14.34 -1.60 -13.95
C GLY A 20 -14.20 -0.09 -14.03
N LYS A 21 -14.39 0.58 -12.89
CA LYS A 21 -14.27 2.04 -12.81
C LYS A 21 -12.79 2.44 -12.82
N LEU A 22 -12.40 3.20 -13.84
CA LEU A 22 -11.05 3.74 -14.04
C LEU A 22 -11.04 5.28 -13.94
N PRO A 23 -9.91 5.90 -13.54
CA PRO A 23 -8.67 5.26 -13.09
C PRO A 23 -8.86 4.49 -11.78
N MET A 24 -8.16 3.38 -11.59
CA MET A 24 -8.03 2.80 -10.26
C MET A 24 -7.09 3.67 -9.43
N ILE A 25 -7.37 3.89 -8.15
CA ILE A 25 -6.59 4.73 -7.26
C ILE A 25 -6.17 3.92 -6.03
N THR A 26 -4.91 3.98 -5.65
CA THR A 26 -4.40 3.20 -4.50
C THR A 26 -5.12 3.54 -3.19
N SER A 27 -5.33 2.54 -2.34
CA SER A 27 -6.05 2.66 -1.06
C SER A 27 -5.15 2.55 0.19
N CYS A 28 -3.86 2.29 0.04
CA CYS A 28 -2.99 1.91 1.15
C CYS A 28 -2.61 3.06 2.13
N SER A 29 -2.79 4.32 1.71
CA SER A 29 -2.45 5.52 2.49
C SER A 29 -3.68 6.07 3.22
N PRO A 30 -3.83 5.90 4.55
CA PRO A 30 -5.05 6.31 5.26
C PRO A 30 -5.27 7.83 5.28
N GLY A 31 -4.19 8.62 5.24
CA GLY A 31 -4.31 10.07 5.08
C GLY A 31 -4.92 10.46 3.74
N TRP A 32 -4.65 9.67 2.68
CA TRP A 32 -5.25 9.85 1.37
C TRP A 32 -6.70 9.37 1.36
N ILE A 33 -7.00 8.20 1.94
CA ILE A 33 -8.37 7.69 2.05
C ILE A 33 -9.29 8.73 2.69
N ASN A 34 -8.94 9.23 3.88
CA ASN A 34 -9.74 10.25 4.56
C ASN A 34 -9.92 11.50 3.67
N TYR A 35 -8.84 11.94 2.99
CA TYR A 35 -8.92 13.09 2.08
C TYR A 35 -9.87 12.84 0.89
N CYS A 36 -9.82 11.65 0.29
CA CYS A 36 -10.70 11.26 -0.80
C CYS A 36 -12.17 11.24 -0.35
N GLU A 37 -12.47 10.64 0.80
CA GLU A 37 -13.83 10.57 1.35
C GLU A 37 -14.44 11.96 1.59
N TYR A 38 -13.64 12.93 2.05
CA TYR A 38 -14.12 14.29 2.29
C TYR A 38 -14.24 15.15 1.04
N PHE A 39 -13.28 15.07 0.12
CA PHE A 39 -13.15 16.05 -0.98
C PHE A 39 -13.46 15.47 -2.38
N PHE A 40 -13.43 14.15 -2.53
CA PHE A 40 -13.67 13.43 -3.78
C PHE A 40 -14.62 12.23 -3.59
N PRO A 41 -15.80 12.42 -2.95
CA PRO A 41 -16.73 11.32 -2.67
C PRO A 41 -17.24 10.62 -3.94
N ASP A 42 -17.28 11.34 -5.06
CA ASP A 42 -17.63 10.80 -6.39
C ASP A 42 -16.60 9.80 -6.95
N MET A 43 -15.37 9.82 -6.41
CA MET A 43 -14.27 8.95 -6.80
C MET A 43 -13.99 7.83 -5.79
N ILE A 44 -14.85 7.61 -4.78
CA ILE A 44 -14.66 6.52 -3.81
C ILE A 44 -14.61 5.16 -4.50
N GLU A 45 -15.47 4.93 -5.50
CA GLU A 45 -15.49 3.68 -6.29
C GLU A 45 -14.24 3.51 -7.18
N ASN A 46 -13.44 4.57 -7.37
CA ASN A 46 -12.15 4.47 -8.04
C ASN A 46 -11.06 3.94 -7.11
N LEU A 47 -11.24 4.02 -5.78
CA LEU A 47 -10.29 3.45 -4.85
C LEU A 47 -10.21 1.93 -5.00
N SER A 48 -9.00 1.39 -4.88
CA SER A 48 -8.75 -0.03 -4.75
C SER A 48 -9.54 -0.59 -3.57
N SER A 49 -10.14 -1.76 -3.75
CA SER A 49 -10.88 -2.47 -2.70
C SER A 49 -9.96 -3.07 -1.63
N CYS A 50 -8.66 -3.09 -1.91
CA CYS A 50 -7.65 -3.67 -1.03
C CYS A 50 -7.58 -2.95 0.31
N LYS A 51 -7.55 -3.72 1.40
CA LYS A 51 -7.00 -3.29 2.69
C LYS A 51 -5.54 -2.85 2.53
N SER A 52 -5.08 -1.96 3.40
CA SER A 52 -3.66 -1.59 3.37
C SER A 52 -2.77 -2.71 3.96
N PRO A 53 -1.43 -2.68 3.70
CA PRO A 53 -0.54 -3.77 4.08
C PRO A 53 -0.60 -4.20 5.55
N HIS A 54 -0.79 -3.24 6.49
CA HIS A 54 -0.81 -3.57 7.92
C HIS A 54 -2.13 -4.20 8.37
N GLN A 55 -3.24 -3.86 7.71
CA GLN A 55 -4.55 -4.44 7.98
C GLN A 55 -4.64 -5.82 7.36
N MET A 56 -4.15 -5.97 6.12
CA MET A 56 -4.04 -7.27 5.48
C MET A 56 -3.18 -8.23 6.30
N LEU A 57 -2.02 -7.78 6.80
CA LEU A 57 -1.20 -8.61 7.68
C LEU A 57 -1.93 -8.96 8.97
N GLY A 58 -2.58 -7.99 9.62
CA GLY A 58 -3.38 -8.23 10.82
C GLY A 58 -4.48 -9.28 10.62
N ALA A 59 -5.24 -9.15 9.54
CA ALA A 59 -6.28 -10.09 9.14
C ALA A 59 -5.71 -11.50 8.91
N VAL A 60 -4.61 -11.63 8.15
CA VAL A 60 -3.94 -12.92 7.88
C VAL A 60 -3.39 -13.54 9.16
N VAL A 61 -2.82 -12.73 10.05
CA VAL A 61 -2.28 -13.19 11.34
C VAL A 61 -3.42 -13.76 12.21
N LYS A 62 -4.55 -13.06 12.30
CA LYS A 62 -5.68 -13.48 13.14
C LYS A 62 -6.63 -14.50 12.51
N THR A 63 -6.41 -14.85 11.25
CA THR A 63 -7.18 -15.89 10.55
C THR A 63 -6.28 -17.08 10.22
N TYR A 64 -5.53 -16.98 9.12
CA TYR A 64 -4.69 -18.04 8.58
C TYR A 64 -3.60 -18.51 9.56
N PHE A 65 -2.84 -17.59 10.17
CA PHE A 65 -1.79 -17.96 11.12
C PHE A 65 -2.38 -18.53 12.41
N ALA A 66 -3.43 -17.88 12.95
CA ALA A 66 -4.14 -18.35 14.14
C ALA A 66 -4.64 -19.79 13.97
N GLU A 67 -5.26 -20.10 12.83
CA GLU A 67 -5.72 -21.45 12.48
C GLU A 67 -4.54 -22.44 12.38
N LYS A 68 -3.48 -22.10 11.63
CA LYS A 68 -2.28 -22.93 11.46
C LYS A 68 -1.60 -23.27 12.79
N MET A 69 -1.50 -22.29 13.67
CA MET A 69 -0.84 -22.41 14.98
C MET A 69 -1.78 -22.91 16.08
N LYS A 70 -3.08 -23.08 15.78
CA LYS A 70 -4.12 -23.46 16.74
C LYS A 70 -4.19 -22.49 17.94
N ILE A 71 -4.07 -21.21 17.66
CA ILE A 71 -4.19 -20.12 18.63
C ILE A 71 -5.56 -19.48 18.45
N ASP A 72 -6.30 -19.28 19.53
CA ASP A 72 -7.52 -18.48 19.50
C ASP A 72 -7.16 -17.03 19.10
N PRO A 73 -7.77 -16.45 18.05
CA PRO A 73 -7.51 -15.06 17.63
C PRO A 73 -7.65 -14.04 18.76
N ALA A 74 -8.49 -14.31 19.77
CA ALA A 74 -8.64 -13.47 20.97
C ALA A 74 -7.35 -13.34 21.79
N ASN A 75 -6.44 -14.31 21.68
CA ASN A 75 -5.16 -14.35 22.38
C ASN A 75 -4.00 -13.74 21.57
N ILE A 76 -4.27 -13.24 20.36
CA ILE A 76 -3.26 -12.59 19.52
C ILE A 76 -3.39 -11.08 19.65
N TYR A 77 -2.30 -10.44 20.07
CA TYR A 77 -2.19 -8.98 20.14
C TYR A 77 -1.25 -8.47 19.04
N MET A 78 -1.83 -7.93 17.96
CA MET A 78 -1.13 -7.42 16.80
C MET A 78 -0.70 -5.96 17.01
N VAL A 79 0.61 -5.73 17.09
CA VAL A 79 1.21 -4.40 17.23
C VAL A 79 1.91 -4.01 15.94
N SER A 80 1.47 -2.92 15.34
CA SER A 80 2.05 -2.36 14.13
C SER A 80 3.00 -1.21 14.45
N VAL A 81 4.20 -1.23 13.87
CA VAL A 81 5.17 -0.12 13.95
C VAL A 81 5.10 0.66 12.65
N MET A 82 4.69 1.92 12.71
CA MET A 82 4.39 2.72 11.52
C MET A 82 5.08 4.08 11.53
N PRO A 83 5.58 4.58 10.39
CA PRO A 83 6.05 5.96 10.28
C PRO A 83 4.89 6.97 10.18
N CYS A 84 3.63 6.54 10.38
CA CYS A 84 2.44 7.32 10.11
C CYS A 84 1.49 7.36 11.32
N VAL A 85 1.03 8.57 11.68
CA VAL A 85 0.01 8.74 12.73
C VAL A 85 -1.38 8.34 12.24
N ALA A 86 -1.70 8.55 10.96
CA ALA A 86 -3.00 8.20 10.40
C ALA A 86 -3.27 6.68 10.43
N LYS A 87 -2.23 5.83 10.49
CA LYS A 87 -2.38 4.38 10.71
C LYS A 87 -3.02 4.05 12.07
N LYS A 88 -2.84 4.92 13.09
CA LYS A 88 -3.54 4.76 14.39
C LYS A 88 -5.05 4.92 14.26
N TYR A 89 -5.50 5.75 13.31
CA TYR A 89 -6.91 5.95 13.01
C TYR A 89 -7.45 4.84 12.10
N GLU A 90 -6.66 4.39 11.13
CA GLU A 90 -7.07 3.33 10.20
C GLU A 90 -7.51 2.05 10.92
N LYS A 91 -6.81 1.66 11.99
CA LYS A 91 -7.18 0.49 12.80
C LYS A 91 -8.54 0.58 13.51
N LEU A 92 -9.19 1.74 13.48
CA LEU A 92 -10.52 1.97 14.08
C LEU A 92 -11.62 2.03 13.02
N ARG A 93 -11.31 1.83 11.73
CA ARG A 93 -12.28 1.88 10.64
C ARG A 93 -13.15 0.63 10.65
N ASP A 94 -14.40 0.79 10.21
CA ASP A 94 -15.35 -0.31 10.08
C ASP A 94 -14.83 -1.35 9.07
N GLY A 95 -15.04 -2.64 9.35
CA GLY A 95 -14.58 -3.75 8.52
C GLY A 95 -13.09 -4.11 8.68
N GLU A 96 -12.38 -3.48 9.62
CA GLU A 96 -11.01 -3.83 10.01
C GLU A 96 -10.97 -4.87 11.14
N ASP A 97 -11.78 -5.93 10.98
CA ASP A 97 -12.02 -6.98 11.97
C ASP A 97 -12.34 -8.34 11.33
N ALA A 98 -11.54 -8.77 10.34
CA ALA A 98 -11.83 -9.94 9.50
C ALA A 98 -12.00 -11.25 10.29
N SER A 99 -11.40 -11.35 11.48
CA SER A 99 -11.50 -12.50 12.39
C SER A 99 -12.63 -12.39 13.42
N GLY A 100 -13.41 -11.30 13.40
CA GLY A 100 -14.33 -10.91 14.48
C GLY A 100 -13.63 -10.15 15.63
N TYR A 101 -12.31 -10.00 15.56
CA TYR A 101 -11.48 -9.15 16.41
C TYR A 101 -10.75 -8.13 15.54
N PRO A 102 -10.37 -6.95 16.07
CA PRO A 102 -9.64 -5.94 15.32
C PRO A 102 -8.42 -6.54 14.62
N ASP A 103 -8.22 -6.26 13.32
CA ASP A 103 -7.08 -6.78 12.57
C ASP A 103 -5.75 -6.31 13.18
N VAL A 104 -5.71 -5.06 13.65
CA VAL A 104 -4.56 -4.45 14.35
C VAL A 104 -4.99 -3.87 15.70
N ASP A 105 -4.42 -4.39 16.80
CA ASP A 105 -4.80 -3.96 18.15
C ASP A 105 -4.12 -2.65 18.57
N ALA A 106 -2.85 -2.46 18.19
CA ALA A 106 -2.09 -1.27 18.51
C ALA A 106 -1.24 -0.81 17.33
N VAL A 107 -1.09 0.51 17.22
CA VAL A 107 -0.17 1.14 16.27
C VAL A 107 0.73 2.10 17.04
N ILE A 108 2.03 1.84 17.02
CA ILE A 108 3.04 2.72 17.57
C ILE A 108 3.85 3.36 16.44
N THR A 109 4.25 4.61 16.64
CA THR A 109 5.11 5.30 15.68
C THR A 109 6.55 4.84 15.79
N THR A 110 7.34 5.05 14.74
CA THR A 110 8.80 4.86 14.79
C THR A 110 9.44 5.60 15.97
N ARG A 111 8.92 6.79 16.32
CA ARG A 111 9.38 7.58 17.49
C ARG A 111 9.03 6.92 18.83
N GLU A 112 7.85 6.29 18.93
CA GLU A 112 7.43 5.57 20.13
C GLU A 112 8.26 4.30 20.32
N LEU A 113 8.52 3.53 19.25
CA LEU A 113 9.44 2.39 19.31
C LEU A 113 10.85 2.81 19.73
N ALA A 114 11.39 3.87 19.13
CA ALA A 114 12.71 4.39 19.49
C ALA A 114 12.79 4.84 20.96
N ARG A 115 11.68 5.35 21.52
CA ARG A 115 11.60 5.67 22.96
C ARG A 115 11.59 4.39 23.81
N MET A 116 10.80 3.38 23.45
CA MET A 116 10.76 2.10 24.18
C MET A 116 12.14 1.42 24.22
N LEU A 117 12.86 1.41 23.09
CA LEU A 117 14.22 0.85 23.02
C LEU A 117 15.19 1.58 23.96
N ARG A 118 15.12 2.92 24.04
CA ARG A 118 15.92 3.71 24.97
C ARG A 118 15.56 3.46 26.44
N GLU A 119 14.27 3.38 26.75
CA GLU A 119 13.78 3.08 28.11
C GLU A 119 14.20 1.67 28.57
N ALA A 120 14.29 0.72 27.63
CA ALA A 120 14.79 -0.63 27.87
C ALA A 120 16.34 -0.74 27.89
N ASN A 121 17.07 0.37 27.74
CA ASN A 121 18.54 0.40 27.63
C ASN A 121 19.10 -0.52 26.52
N VAL A 122 18.40 -0.61 25.38
CA VAL A 122 18.84 -1.39 24.22
C VAL A 122 19.85 -0.57 23.40
N ASP A 123 21.05 -1.11 23.21
CA ASP A 123 22.08 -0.53 22.33
C ASP A 123 21.79 -0.89 20.87
N PHE A 124 20.79 -0.23 20.30
CA PHE A 124 20.28 -0.53 18.96
C PHE A 124 21.34 -0.43 17.86
N ALA A 125 22.32 0.49 18.01
CA ALA A 125 23.36 0.71 17.00
C ALA A 125 24.35 -0.46 16.87
N ASN A 126 24.47 -1.30 17.91
CA ASN A 126 25.41 -2.40 17.97
C ASN A 126 24.72 -3.78 18.02
N LEU A 127 23.40 -3.84 17.78
CA LEU A 127 22.69 -5.11 17.64
C LEU A 127 23.20 -5.86 16.40
N LYS A 128 23.21 -7.19 16.50
CA LYS A 128 23.46 -8.06 15.34
C LYS A 128 22.18 -8.21 14.55
N ASP A 129 22.33 -8.33 13.24
CA ASP A 129 21.20 -8.65 12.36
C ASP A 129 20.65 -10.04 12.69
N GLU A 130 19.33 -10.14 12.71
CA GLU A 130 18.58 -11.39 12.84
C GLU A 130 17.56 -11.48 11.71
N LYS A 131 17.11 -12.71 11.43
CA LYS A 131 16.08 -12.95 10.41
C LYS A 131 14.70 -12.74 11.00
N PHE A 132 13.76 -12.32 10.17
CA PHE A 132 12.33 -12.37 10.51
C PHE A 132 11.83 -13.82 10.63
N ASP A 133 10.68 -14.00 11.26
CA ASP A 133 10.01 -15.29 11.39
C ASP A 133 9.58 -15.86 10.02
N GLU A 134 9.73 -17.18 9.84
CA GLU A 134 9.57 -17.82 8.52
C GLU A 134 8.14 -17.80 7.96
N LEU A 135 7.08 -17.75 8.78
CA LEU A 135 5.71 -17.95 8.27
C LEU A 135 5.12 -16.72 7.57
N LEU A 136 5.48 -15.52 8.03
CA LEU A 136 4.91 -14.24 7.57
C LEU A 136 5.95 -13.08 7.57
N GLY A 137 7.24 -13.40 7.69
CA GLY A 137 8.33 -12.43 7.78
C GLY A 137 9.13 -12.24 6.49
N GLU A 138 8.89 -13.04 5.46
CA GLU A 138 9.51 -12.85 4.14
C GLU A 138 8.94 -11.60 3.44
N SER A 139 9.80 -10.84 2.78
CA SER A 139 9.48 -9.62 2.03
C SER A 139 10.23 -9.65 0.70
N THR A 140 9.60 -9.17 -0.38
CA THR A 140 10.29 -8.98 -1.66
C THR A 140 10.86 -7.57 -1.82
N GLY A 141 11.76 -7.38 -2.78
CA GLY A 141 12.22 -6.04 -3.15
C GLY A 141 11.14 -5.13 -3.75
N ALA A 142 9.95 -5.67 -4.07
CA ALA A 142 8.77 -4.86 -4.43
C ALA A 142 8.06 -4.35 -3.16
N ALA A 143 7.95 -5.18 -2.12
CA ALA A 143 7.44 -4.76 -0.82
C ALA A 143 8.33 -3.70 -0.15
N ASP A 144 9.65 -3.81 -0.24
CA ASP A 144 10.58 -2.91 0.44
C ASP A 144 10.50 -1.46 -0.06
N ILE A 145 10.11 -1.26 -1.32
CA ILE A 145 9.99 0.09 -1.91
C ILE A 145 8.67 0.78 -1.59
N PHE A 146 7.69 0.13 -0.95
CA PHE A 146 6.40 0.75 -0.59
C PHE A 146 6.51 2.06 0.18
N GLY A 147 7.60 2.22 0.94
CA GLY A 147 7.80 3.39 1.80
C GLY A 147 8.02 4.69 1.03
N VAL A 148 8.40 4.64 -0.26
CA VAL A 148 8.70 5.83 -1.07
C VAL A 148 7.59 6.13 -2.05
N THR A 149 7.42 7.42 -2.41
CA THR A 149 6.51 7.80 -3.49
C THR A 149 6.90 7.15 -4.81
N GLY A 150 5.95 6.46 -5.44
CA GLY A 150 6.14 5.66 -6.65
C GLY A 150 6.48 4.21 -6.40
N GLY A 151 6.75 3.83 -5.14
CA GLY A 151 7.10 2.46 -4.80
C GLY A 151 5.94 1.48 -4.93
N VAL A 152 4.72 1.93 -4.57
CA VAL A 152 3.51 1.09 -4.71
C VAL A 152 3.18 0.89 -6.19
N MET A 153 3.25 1.96 -6.98
CA MET A 153 3.09 1.93 -8.42
C MET A 153 4.10 0.98 -9.07
N GLU A 154 5.39 1.14 -8.77
CA GLU A 154 6.43 0.28 -9.33
C GLU A 154 6.23 -1.18 -8.93
N ALA A 155 5.90 -1.45 -7.66
CA ALA A 155 5.63 -2.80 -7.19
C ALA A 155 4.43 -3.43 -7.90
N ALA A 156 3.34 -2.68 -8.08
CA ALA A 156 2.16 -3.13 -8.80
C ALA A 156 2.48 -3.43 -10.28
N LEU A 157 3.24 -2.56 -10.94
CA LEU A 157 3.64 -2.75 -12.34
C LEU A 157 4.46 -4.03 -12.54
N ARG A 158 5.37 -4.36 -11.61
CA ARG A 158 6.15 -5.62 -11.68
C ARG A 158 5.23 -6.85 -11.72
N THR A 159 4.31 -6.95 -10.77
CA THR A 159 3.39 -8.09 -10.69
C THR A 159 2.39 -8.11 -11.85
N VAL A 160 1.84 -6.96 -12.23
CA VAL A 160 0.92 -6.87 -13.37
C VAL A 160 1.62 -7.27 -14.67
N ALA A 161 2.89 -6.91 -14.83
CA ALA A 161 3.64 -7.26 -16.02
C ALA A 161 3.80 -8.76 -16.18
N ASP A 162 4.25 -9.46 -15.14
CA ASP A 162 4.42 -10.92 -15.17
C ASP A 162 3.09 -11.66 -15.37
N ILE A 163 2.02 -11.22 -14.70
CA ILE A 163 0.69 -11.85 -14.83
C ILE A 163 0.12 -11.65 -16.24
N LEU A 164 0.29 -10.46 -16.84
CA LEU A 164 -0.25 -10.16 -18.16
C LEU A 164 0.53 -10.84 -19.28
N THR A 165 1.86 -10.95 -19.17
CA THR A 165 2.70 -11.61 -20.19
C THR A 165 2.74 -13.13 -20.01
N GLY A 166 2.53 -13.63 -18.79
CA GLY A 166 2.78 -15.03 -18.44
C GLY A 166 4.26 -15.40 -18.43
N GLU A 167 5.15 -14.41 -18.38
CA GLU A 167 6.61 -14.56 -18.39
C GLU A 167 7.22 -13.98 -17.12
N ASP A 168 8.35 -14.55 -16.69
CA ASP A 168 9.19 -14.00 -15.60
C ASP A 168 10.09 -12.90 -16.18
N LEU A 169 9.63 -11.64 -16.10
CA LEU A 169 10.31 -10.51 -16.72
C LEU A 169 11.56 -10.11 -15.94
N LYS A 170 12.70 -10.03 -16.64
CA LYS A 170 13.98 -9.65 -16.01
C LYS A 170 14.14 -8.15 -15.77
N GLU A 171 13.49 -7.33 -16.58
CA GLU A 171 13.52 -5.87 -16.42
C GLU A 171 12.33 -5.43 -15.57
N ILE A 172 12.62 -5.13 -14.31
CA ILE A 172 11.62 -4.81 -13.28
C ILE A 172 11.70 -3.35 -12.81
N ASN A 173 12.55 -2.53 -13.44
CA ASN A 173 12.73 -1.14 -13.03
C ASN A 173 11.81 -0.21 -13.83
N TYR A 174 10.85 0.38 -13.13
CA TYR A 174 9.98 1.43 -13.67
C TYR A 174 10.47 2.80 -13.17
N CYS A 175 11.56 3.30 -13.76
CA CYS A 175 12.24 4.50 -13.26
C CYS A 175 11.39 5.78 -13.39
N ASP A 176 10.46 5.85 -14.35
CA ASP A 176 9.64 7.04 -14.62
C ASP A 176 8.68 7.38 -13.47
N VAL A 177 8.39 6.43 -12.59
CA VAL A 177 7.52 6.63 -11.43
C VAL A 177 8.29 6.99 -10.15
N ARG A 178 9.64 6.96 -10.19
CA ARG A 178 10.51 7.27 -9.04
C ARG A 178 10.75 8.78 -8.87
N GLY A 179 11.28 9.15 -7.71
CA GLY A 179 11.67 10.53 -7.38
C GLY A 179 10.58 11.33 -6.67
N ILE A 180 10.90 12.57 -6.29
CA ILE A 180 10.09 13.38 -5.36
C ILE A 180 9.18 14.43 -6.03
N ALA A 181 9.12 14.43 -7.37
CA ALA A 181 8.25 15.36 -8.10
C ALA A 181 6.79 15.22 -7.64
N GLY A 182 6.07 16.35 -7.62
CA GLY A 182 4.72 16.42 -7.07
C GLY A 182 3.68 15.54 -7.78
N ILE A 183 3.79 15.48 -9.12
CA ILE A 183 3.01 14.58 -9.98
C ILE A 183 4.02 14.00 -10.98
N LYS A 184 4.02 12.68 -11.11
CA LYS A 184 4.80 11.94 -12.11
C LYS A 184 3.80 11.18 -12.97
N GLU A 185 3.96 11.26 -14.28
CA GLU A 185 3.10 10.58 -15.24
C GLU A 185 3.97 9.74 -16.16
N ALA A 186 3.53 8.53 -16.45
CA ALA A 186 4.24 7.61 -17.32
C ALA A 186 3.24 6.79 -18.12
N THR A 187 3.65 6.40 -19.31
CA THR A 187 2.92 5.43 -20.14
C THR A 187 3.76 4.17 -20.18
N VAL A 188 3.25 3.11 -19.56
CA VAL A 188 3.97 1.85 -19.40
C VAL A 188 3.41 0.82 -20.36
N LYS A 189 4.27 0.29 -21.23
CA LYS A 189 3.90 -0.78 -22.14
C LYS A 189 4.13 -2.14 -21.48
N ILE A 190 3.07 -2.93 -21.36
CA ILE A 190 3.09 -4.28 -20.80
C ILE A 190 2.50 -5.25 -21.81
N GLY A 191 3.36 -6.03 -22.47
CA GLY A 191 2.94 -6.85 -23.61
C GLY A 191 2.31 -5.98 -24.72
N ASP A 192 1.06 -6.28 -25.06
CA ASP A 192 0.25 -5.52 -26.03
C ASP A 192 -0.57 -4.39 -25.39
N MET A 193 -0.54 -4.25 -24.06
CA MET A 193 -1.28 -3.25 -23.31
C MET A 193 -0.43 -2.00 -23.08
N GLU A 194 -1.07 -0.83 -23.12
CA GLU A 194 -0.48 0.45 -22.77
C GLU A 194 -1.23 1.02 -21.57
N LEU A 195 -0.54 1.24 -20.46
CA LEU A 195 -1.09 1.73 -19.20
C LEU A 195 -0.63 3.16 -18.95
N ASN A 196 -1.58 4.09 -18.85
CA ASN A 196 -1.31 5.46 -18.45
C ASN A 196 -1.40 5.56 -16.93
N VAL A 197 -0.26 5.76 -16.29
CA VAL A 197 -0.15 5.77 -14.84
C VAL A 197 0.28 7.13 -14.31
N ALA A 198 -0.15 7.45 -13.10
CA ALA A 198 0.32 8.62 -12.39
C ALA A 198 0.68 8.32 -10.95
N VAL A 199 1.71 8.98 -10.45
CA VAL A 199 2.09 8.94 -9.04
C VAL A 199 2.00 10.35 -8.48
N VAL A 200 1.24 10.49 -7.41
CA VAL A 200 0.96 11.77 -6.78
C VAL A 200 1.56 11.83 -5.39
N ASN A 201 2.44 12.81 -5.23
CA ASN A 201 3.17 13.05 -4.01
C ASN A 201 2.55 14.22 -3.25
N GLY A 202 1.68 13.92 -2.28
CA GLY A 202 0.98 14.88 -1.44
C GLY A 202 -0.45 15.22 -1.89
N THR A 203 -1.36 15.40 -0.93
CA THR A 203 -2.80 15.66 -1.19
C THR A 203 -3.07 16.95 -1.97
N GLY A 204 -2.22 17.98 -1.81
CA GLY A 204 -2.31 19.20 -2.61
C GLY A 204 -2.09 18.97 -4.11
N ASN A 205 -1.26 17.99 -4.47
CA ASN A 205 -1.07 17.56 -5.85
C ASN A 205 -2.17 16.58 -6.28
N ALA A 206 -2.69 15.76 -5.37
CA ALA A 206 -3.83 14.87 -5.62
C ALA A 206 -5.05 15.66 -6.09
N LYS A 207 -5.36 16.76 -5.40
CA LYS A 207 -6.43 17.67 -5.83
C LYS A 207 -6.25 18.16 -7.26
N LYS A 208 -5.04 18.60 -7.63
CA LYS A 208 -4.76 19.12 -8.97
C LYS A 208 -4.98 18.05 -10.04
N LEU A 209 -4.45 16.84 -9.84
CA LEU A 209 -4.57 15.76 -10.81
C LEU A 209 -6.01 15.24 -10.91
N LEU A 210 -6.67 15.01 -9.78
CA LEU A 210 -8.00 14.42 -9.79
C LEU A 210 -9.05 15.37 -10.38
N GLU A 211 -8.89 16.69 -10.24
CA GLU A 211 -9.77 17.64 -10.94
C GLU A 211 -9.61 17.61 -12.46
N THR A 212 -8.40 17.36 -12.99
CA THR A 212 -8.21 17.22 -14.45
C THR A 212 -8.76 15.90 -14.97
N VAL A 213 -8.60 14.82 -14.20
CA VAL A 213 -9.24 13.53 -14.47
C VAL A 213 -10.76 13.64 -14.44
N ARG A 214 -11.32 14.29 -13.41
CA ARG A 214 -12.77 14.49 -13.25
C ARG A 214 -13.38 15.29 -14.41
N LYS A 215 -12.65 16.25 -14.97
CA LYS A 215 -13.06 17.01 -16.16
C LYS A 215 -12.92 16.26 -17.48
N GLY A 216 -12.32 15.07 -17.48
CA GLY A 216 -12.02 14.30 -18.68
C GLY A 216 -10.85 14.86 -19.49
N GLU A 217 -10.04 15.75 -18.93
CA GLU A 217 -8.87 16.35 -19.59
C GLU A 217 -7.69 15.37 -19.65
N LYS A 218 -7.65 14.39 -18.74
CA LYS A 218 -6.65 13.32 -18.70
C LYS A 218 -7.31 11.97 -18.53
N LYS A 219 -6.87 11.01 -19.35
CA LYS A 219 -7.25 9.61 -19.23
C LYS A 219 -6.10 8.84 -18.59
N LEU A 220 -6.33 8.33 -17.39
CA LEU A 220 -5.39 7.51 -16.63
C LEU A 220 -6.06 6.18 -16.30
N ASP A 221 -5.25 5.14 -16.18
CA ASP A 221 -5.70 3.79 -15.86
C ASP A 221 -5.42 3.46 -14.39
N PHE A 222 -4.28 3.93 -13.86
CA PHE A 222 -3.91 3.69 -12.46
C PHE A 222 -3.20 4.89 -11.82
N ILE A 223 -3.57 5.24 -10.59
CA ILE A 223 -3.03 6.39 -9.85
C ILE A 223 -2.57 5.95 -8.45
N GLU A 224 -1.30 6.13 -8.14
CA GLU A 224 -0.80 6.09 -6.78
C GLU A 224 -0.97 7.46 -6.12
N VAL A 225 -1.53 7.50 -4.91
CA VAL A 225 -1.59 8.72 -4.11
C VAL A 225 -1.02 8.49 -2.71
N MET A 226 0.05 9.23 -2.41
CA MET A 226 0.61 9.33 -1.06
C MET A 226 0.24 10.67 -0.44
N ALA A 227 -0.31 10.65 0.77
CA ALA A 227 -0.70 11.88 1.46
C ALA A 227 0.49 12.75 1.89
N CYS A 228 1.60 12.14 2.28
CA CYS A 228 2.82 12.81 2.73
C CYS A 228 3.80 13.04 1.57
N PRO A 229 4.38 14.24 1.42
CA PRO A 229 5.47 14.49 0.49
C PRO A 229 6.68 13.59 0.76
N GLY A 230 7.08 12.75 -0.20
CA GLY A 230 8.17 11.79 -0.08
C GLY A 230 7.71 10.34 0.17
N GLY A 231 6.43 10.12 0.42
CA GLY A 231 5.90 8.82 0.82
C GLY A 231 5.89 8.63 2.33
N CYS A 232 5.91 7.38 2.79
CA CYS A 232 5.89 7.05 4.21
C CYS A 232 7.23 7.23 4.93
N ILE A 233 8.33 7.42 4.19
CA ILE A 233 9.67 7.59 4.79
C ILE A 233 9.95 9.00 5.33
N ILE A 234 9.16 10.02 4.97
CA ILE A 234 9.33 11.43 5.38
C ILE A 234 8.15 11.85 6.26
#